data_AF-A0A0G2B0E8-F1
#
_entry.id   AF-A0A0G2B0E8-F1
#
_cell.length_a   1.000
_cell.length_b   1.000
_cell.length_c   1.000
_cell.angle_alpha   90.00
_cell.angle_beta   90.00
_cell.angle_gamma   90.00
#
_symmetry.space_group_name_H-M   'P 1'
#
loop_
_entity.id
_entity.type
_entity.pdbx_description
1 polymer ?
#
loop_
_entity_poly.entity_id
_entity_poly.type
_entity_poly.pdbx_seq_one_letter_code
_entity_poly.pdbx_strand_id
1 'polypeptide(L)'
;MDKELIRKALGANIVEELGLGILPEEQKINMLAAVTELIGVRLMARVHEALPEGDREAFVKSVEGGSPETLFPWLKERGVDFDQLLLEEIAKAKEDLKKRAQAVK
;
A
#
# COMPACT_ATOMS: atom_id res chain seq x y z
N MET A 1 -11.97 6.72 10.72
CA MET A 1 -11.54 5.70 9.76
C MET A 1 -12.76 5.11 9.07
N ASP A 2 -12.76 5.09 7.74
CA ASP A 2 -13.92 4.70 6.92
C ASP A 2 -14.11 3.17 6.91
N LYS A 3 -15.28 2.70 7.33
CA LYS A 3 -15.62 1.26 7.38
C LYS A 3 -15.68 0.62 5.99
N GLU A 4 -16.09 1.37 4.97
CA GLU A 4 -16.15 0.86 3.60
C GLU A 4 -14.74 0.65 3.04
N LEU A 5 -13.84 1.59 3.32
CA LEU A 5 -12.43 1.50 2.93
C LEU A 5 -11.74 0.30 3.57
N ILE A 6 -11.94 0.10 4.88
CA ILE A 6 -11.41 -1.08 5.60
C ILE A 6 -11.91 -2.37 4.94
N ARG A 7 -13.20 -2.43 4.58
CA ARG A 7 -13.76 -3.60 3.89
C ARG A 7 -13.14 -3.81 2.51
N LYS A 8 -12.93 -2.76 1.71
CA LYS A 8 -12.29 -2.88 0.39
C LYS A 8 -10.83 -3.33 0.50
N ALA A 9 -10.10 -2.82 1.48
CA ALA A 9 -8.71 -3.17 1.69
C ALA A 9 -8.54 -4.59 2.25
N LEU A 10 -9.30 -4.95 3.30
CA LEU A 10 -9.03 -6.12 4.15
C LEU A 10 -10.14 -7.20 4.11
N GLY A 11 -11.26 -6.95 3.41
CA GLY A 11 -12.45 -7.79 3.50
C GLY A 11 -12.35 -9.17 2.83
N ALA A 12 -11.32 -9.43 2.03
CA ALA A 12 -11.12 -10.71 1.35
C ALA A 12 -9.65 -10.96 0.99
N ASN A 13 -9.31 -12.24 0.84
CA ASN A 13 -7.98 -12.69 0.44
C ASN A 13 -7.74 -12.36 -1.04
N ILE A 14 -6.64 -11.66 -1.33
CA ILE A 14 -6.32 -11.19 -2.68
C ILE A 14 -6.08 -12.34 -3.68
N VAL A 15 -5.61 -13.50 -3.22
CA VAL A 15 -5.42 -14.70 -4.06
C VAL A 15 -6.76 -15.23 -4.56
N GLU A 16 -7.77 -15.22 -3.69
CA GLU A 16 -9.14 -15.65 -4.02
C GLU A 16 -9.84 -14.62 -4.90
N GLU A 17 -9.75 -13.33 -4.56
CA GLU A 17 -10.40 -12.24 -5.31
C GLU A 17 -9.94 -12.16 -6.77
N LEU A 18 -8.67 -12.47 -7.01
CA LEU A 18 -8.05 -12.45 -8.33
C LEU A 18 -8.16 -13.79 -9.07
N GLY A 19 -8.78 -14.82 -8.46
CA GLY A 19 -8.89 -16.15 -9.07
C GLY A 19 -7.56 -16.88 -9.24
N LEU A 20 -6.54 -16.51 -8.45
CA LEU A 20 -5.17 -17.02 -8.56
C LEU A 20 -4.97 -18.34 -7.82
N GLY A 21 -6.04 -18.94 -7.29
CA GLY A 21 -6.00 -20.22 -6.57
C GLY A 21 -5.35 -21.36 -7.36
N ILE A 22 -5.44 -21.31 -8.69
CA ILE A 22 -4.87 -22.30 -9.61
C ILE A 22 -3.37 -22.11 -9.90
N LEU A 23 -2.79 -20.96 -9.55
CA LEU A 23 -1.38 -20.71 -9.82
C LEU A 23 -0.47 -21.59 -8.93
N PRO A 24 0.70 -22.00 -9.43
CA PRO A 24 1.76 -22.58 -8.60
C PRO A 24 2.08 -21.70 -7.40
N GLU A 25 2.47 -22.30 -6.29
CA GLU A 25 2.76 -21.60 -5.03
C GLU A 25 3.81 -20.49 -5.21
N GLU A 26 4.89 -20.78 -5.94
CA GLU A 26 5.93 -19.81 -6.26
C GLU A 26 5.38 -18.58 -7.01
N GLN A 27 4.46 -18.78 -7.95
CA GLN A 27 3.85 -17.67 -8.69
C GLN A 27 2.91 -16.84 -7.81
N LYS A 28 2.21 -17.48 -6.86
CA LYS A 28 1.40 -16.77 -5.85
C LYS A 28 2.29 -15.89 -4.97
N ILE A 29 3.41 -16.43 -4.48
CA ILE A 29 4.37 -15.68 -3.64
C ILE A 29 4.95 -14.51 -4.42
N ASN A 30 5.39 -14.72 -5.66
CA ASN A 30 5.95 -13.65 -6.50
C ASN A 30 4.93 -12.55 -6.78
N MET A 31 3.67 -12.91 -7.02
CA MET A 31 2.58 -11.94 -7.18
C MET A 31 2.37 -11.14 -5.89
N LEU A 32 2.28 -11.80 -4.74
CA LEU A 32 2.12 -11.14 -3.44
C LEU A 32 3.28 -10.18 -3.14
N ALA A 33 4.51 -10.57 -3.44
CA ALA A 33 5.69 -9.72 -3.31
C ALA A 33 5.58 -8.47 -4.20
N ALA A 34 5.26 -8.66 -5.49
CA ALA A 34 5.12 -7.55 -6.43
C ALA A 34 4.00 -6.56 -6.04
N VAL A 35 2.88 -7.08 -5.51
CA VAL A 35 1.78 -6.23 -5.03
C VAL A 35 2.18 -5.47 -3.76
N THR A 36 2.89 -6.12 -2.85
CA THR A 36 3.40 -5.48 -1.62
C THR A 36 4.38 -4.36 -1.96
N GLU A 37 5.30 -4.61 -2.89
CA GLU A 37 6.25 -3.61 -3.39
C GLU A 37 5.54 -2.44 -4.06
N LEU A 38 4.56 -2.71 -4.93
CA LEU A 38 3.77 -1.67 -5.60
C LEU A 38 3.07 -0.76 -4.58
N ILE A 39 2.42 -1.35 -3.58
CA ILE A 39 1.75 -0.59 -2.51
C ILE A 39 2.76 0.25 -1.74
N GLY A 40 3.92 -0.33 -1.39
CA GLY A 40 5.00 0.38 -0.70
C GLY A 40 5.51 1.59 -1.47
N VAL A 41 5.82 1.44 -2.76
CA VAL A 41 6.31 2.52 -3.62
C VAL A 41 5.26 3.64 -3.74
N ARG A 42 3.99 3.29 -3.98
CA ARG A 42 2.90 4.28 -4.07
C ARG A 42 2.69 5.01 -2.75
N LEU A 43 2.74 4.29 -1.63
CA LEU A 43 2.57 4.87 -0.30
C LEU A 43 3.67 5.86 0.03
N MET A 44 4.94 5.51 -0.25
CA MET A 44 6.07 6.43 -0.06
C MET A 44 5.92 7.71 -0.88
N ALA A 45 5.52 7.60 -2.15
CA ALA A 45 5.28 8.75 -3.01
C ALA A 45 4.17 9.65 -2.46
N ARG A 46 3.04 9.08 -2.05
CA ARG A 46 1.91 9.84 -1.48
C ARG A 46 2.25 10.53 -0.17
N VAL A 47 3.00 9.86 0.71
CA VAL A 47 3.47 10.46 1.95
C VAL A 47 4.41 11.63 1.64
N HIS A 48 5.37 11.45 0.74
CA HIS A 48 6.28 12.51 0.32
C HIS A 48 5.56 13.72 -0.29
N GLU A 49 4.53 13.49 -1.11
CA GLU A 49 3.69 14.55 -1.69
C GLU A 49 2.83 15.28 -0.65
N ALA A 50 2.30 14.55 0.34
CA ALA A 50 1.48 15.11 1.42
C ALA A 50 2.30 15.93 2.43
N LEU A 51 3.61 15.71 2.49
CA LEU A 51 4.50 16.45 3.37
C LEU A 51 4.87 17.84 2.81
N PRO A 52 5.02 18.85 3.69
CA PRO A 52 5.64 20.12 3.33
C PRO A 52 7.03 19.91 2.74
N GLU A 53 7.43 20.78 1.81
CA GLU A 53 8.70 20.62 1.08
C GLU A 53 9.92 20.51 2.00
N GLY A 54 9.96 21.28 3.10
CA GLY A 54 11.04 21.23 4.09
C GLY A 54 11.10 19.95 4.92
N ASP A 55 10.04 19.15 4.94
CA ASP A 55 9.97 17.89 5.70
C ASP A 55 10.27 16.66 4.83
N ARG A 56 10.29 16.79 3.50
CA ARG A 56 10.49 15.69 2.56
C ARG A 56 11.84 14.99 2.71
N GLU A 57 12.91 15.76 2.87
CA GLU A 57 14.27 15.21 3.03
C GLU A 57 14.42 14.47 4.36
N ALA A 58 13.78 14.97 5.43
CA ALA A 58 13.76 14.30 6.72
C ALA A 58 13.02 12.95 6.64
N PHE A 59 11.89 12.92 5.93
CA PHE A 59 11.15 11.68 5.67
C PHE A 59 12.01 10.64 4.93
N VAL A 60 12.68 11.02 3.84
CA VAL A 60 13.56 10.11 3.07
C VAL A 60 14.64 9.51 3.99
N LYS A 61 15.31 10.34 4.79
CA LYS A 61 16.33 9.87 5.74
C LYS A 61 15.78 8.94 6.82
N SER A 62 14.57 9.20 7.33
CA SER A 62 13.92 8.33 8.33
C SER A 62 13.56 6.96 7.76
N VAL A 63 13.14 6.91 6.50
CA VAL A 63 12.86 5.65 5.79
C VAL A 63 14.14 4.86 5.54
N GLU A 64 15.19 5.50 5.04
CA GLU A 64 16.49 4.86 4.78
C GLU A 64 17.18 4.38 6.08
N GLY A 65 17.03 5.14 7.16
CA GLY A 65 17.61 4.84 8.47
C GLY A 65 16.87 3.77 9.26
N GLY A 66 15.77 3.20 8.72
CA GLY A 66 15.08 2.07 9.34
C GLY A 66 14.52 2.37 10.73
N SER A 67 14.01 3.58 10.96
CA SER A 67 13.38 3.98 12.23
C SER A 67 11.84 4.06 12.12
N PRO A 68 11.13 2.95 11.85
CA PRO A 68 9.69 2.97 11.63
C PRO A 68 8.87 3.33 12.89
N GLU A 69 9.40 3.03 14.09
CA GLU A 69 8.71 3.32 15.35
C GLU A 69 8.54 4.82 15.61
N THR A 70 9.46 5.64 15.11
CA THR A 70 9.42 7.11 15.24
C THR A 70 8.78 7.80 14.04
N LEU A 71 8.72 7.12 12.89
CA LEU A 71 8.18 7.65 11.64
C LEU A 71 6.68 7.91 11.71
N PHE A 72 5.88 6.97 12.22
CA PHE A 72 4.42 7.12 12.23
C PHE A 72 3.93 8.26 13.13
N PRO A 73 4.45 8.43 14.37
CA PRO A 73 4.14 9.62 15.18
C PRO A 73 4.55 10.93 14.48
N TRP A 74 5.73 10.97 13.87
CA TRP A 74 6.26 12.14 13.17
C TRP A 74 5.39 12.55 11.96
N LEU A 75 4.88 11.56 11.22
CA LEU A 75 3.94 11.76 10.11
C LEU A 75 2.61 12.31 10.62
N LYS A 76 2.09 11.76 11.72
CA LYS A 76 0.84 12.18 12.32
C LYS A 76 0.89 13.63 12.82
N GLU A 77 1.99 14.04 13.42
CA GLU A 77 2.22 15.44 13.85
C GLU A 77 2.19 16.43 12.66
N ARG A 78 2.52 15.96 11.47
CA ARG A 78 2.48 16.72 10.21
C ARG A 78 1.15 16.60 9.46
N GLY A 79 0.15 16.00 10.09
CA GLY A 79 -1.18 15.81 9.50
C GLY A 79 -1.25 14.72 8.44
N VAL A 80 -0.23 13.87 8.33
CA VAL A 80 -0.25 12.72 7.42
C VAL A 80 -0.88 11.52 8.12
N ASP A 81 -2.06 11.11 7.65
CA ASP A 81 -2.74 9.92 8.13
C ASP A 81 -2.24 8.68 7.37
N PHE A 82 -1.14 8.09 7.87
CA PHE A 82 -0.48 6.95 7.24
C PHE A 82 -1.40 5.74 7.10
N ASP A 83 -2.19 5.42 8.12
CA ASP A 83 -3.10 4.26 8.12
C ASP A 83 -4.17 4.41 7.04
N GLN A 84 -4.74 5.62 6.92
CA GLN A 84 -5.70 5.93 5.86
C GLN A 84 -5.07 5.81 4.48
N LEU A 85 -3.87 6.36 4.26
CA LEU A 85 -3.15 6.27 2.99
C LEU A 85 -2.82 4.81 2.62
N LEU A 86 -2.40 4.00 3.59
CA LEU A 86 -2.12 2.59 3.40
C LEU A 86 -3.38 1.83 2.97
N LEU A 87 -4.51 2.02 3.67
CA LEU A 87 -5.77 1.37 3.32
C LEU A 87 -6.26 1.77 1.92
N GLU A 88 -6.11 3.03 1.54
CA GLU A 88 -6.41 3.51 0.19
C GLU A 88 -5.55 2.85 -0.88
N GLU A 89 -4.24 2.74 -0.66
CA GLU A 89 -3.35 2.10 -1.62
C GLU A 89 -3.60 0.59 -1.74
N ILE A 90 -3.93 -0.10 -0.64
CA ILE A 90 -4.36 -1.51 -0.70
C ILE A 90 -5.64 -1.65 -1.53
N ALA A 91 -6.64 -0.82 -1.27
CA ALA A 91 -7.91 -0.87 -2.01
C ALA A 91 -7.72 -0.58 -3.51
N LYS A 92 -6.92 0.44 -3.87
CA LYS A 92 -6.60 0.77 -5.26
C LYS A 92 -5.81 -0.35 -5.94
N ALA A 93 -4.80 -0.90 -5.28
CA ALA A 93 -3.99 -1.98 -5.85
C ALA A 93 -4.87 -3.21 -6.18
N LYS A 94 -5.76 -3.59 -5.26
CA LYS A 94 -6.74 -4.67 -5.50
C LYS A 94 -7.64 -4.38 -6.70
N GLU A 95 -8.17 -3.17 -6.80
CA GLU A 95 -9.02 -2.78 -7.92
C GLU A 95 -8.27 -2.80 -9.26
N ASP A 96 -7.05 -2.24 -9.29
CA ASP A 96 -6.17 -2.24 -10.47
C ASP A 96 -5.86 -3.67 -10.94
N LEU A 97 -5.52 -4.57 -10.00
CA LEU A 97 -5.25 -5.97 -10.30
C LEU A 97 -6.48 -6.69 -10.82
N LYS A 98 -7.66 -6.43 -10.24
CA LYS A 98 -8.92 -7.00 -10.72
C LYS A 98 -9.24 -6.56 -12.14
N LYS A 99 -9.05 -5.27 -12.46
CA LYS A 99 -9.21 -4.74 -13.82
C LYS A 99 -8.25 -5.40 -14.80
N ARG A 100 -6.98 -5.55 -14.43
CA ARG A 100 -5.95 -6.24 -15.25
C ARG A 100 -6.30 -7.71 -15.47
N ALA A 101 -6.71 -8.42 -14.43
CA ALA A 101 -7.11 -9.83 -14.53
C ALA A 101 -8.32 -10.03 -15.45
N GLN A 102 -9.27 -9.08 -15.46
CA GLN A 102 -10.41 -9.09 -16.39
C GLN A 102 -10.00 -8.79 -17.84
N ALA A 103 -8.97 -7.98 -18.06
CA ALA A 103 -8.48 -7.62 -19.39
C ALA A 103 -7.66 -8.74 -20.07
N VAL A 104 -7.20 -9.74 -19.30
CA VAL A 104 -6.42 -10.89 -19.80
C VAL A 104 -7.30 -12.13 -20.02
N LYS A 105 -8.62 -12.01 -19.80
CA LYS A 105 -9.61 -13.07 -20.08
C LYS A 105 -10.04 -13.12 -21.54
#